data_AF-A0A388QI07-F1
#
_entry.id   AF-A0A388QI07-F1
#
_cell.length_a   1.000
_cell.length_b   1.000
_cell.length_c   1.000
_cell.angle_alpha   90.00
_cell.angle_beta   90.00
_cell.angle_gamma   90.00
#
_symmetry.space_group_name_H-M   'P 1'
#
loop_
_entity.id
_entity.type
_entity.pdbx_description
1 polymer ?
#
loop_
_entity_poly.entity_id
_entity_poly.type
_entity_poly.pdbx_seq_one_letter_code
_entity_poly.pdbx_strand_id
1 'polypeptide(L)'
;MAGPNYAGNIIVILANLPDFLRIPVLKKRMIEFFSMTEVEKKEIINNALEAGPTIPFLNFAKLFKTWLEILTTLPEEQRNELFSGYINEISESPQKLIVFNLDGILEIFLTLDEEKKDILSQTIKKIINDLDVERKRKLMIVIPDNAKKYLKF
;
A
#
# COMPACT_ATOMS: atom_id res chain seq x y z
N MET A 1 -26.37 -5.16 -6.75
CA MET A 1 -25.87 -6.23 -5.86
C MET A 1 -24.37 -6.25 -6.03
N ALA A 2 -23.60 -5.89 -5.00
CA ALA A 2 -22.15 -6.02 -5.06
C ALA A 2 -21.81 -7.51 -5.10
N GLY A 3 -21.02 -7.94 -6.08
CA GLY A 3 -20.51 -9.31 -6.13
C GLY A 3 -19.64 -9.61 -4.89
N PRO A 4 -19.31 -10.88 -4.64
CA PRO A 4 -18.46 -11.22 -3.50
C PRO A 4 -17.12 -10.48 -3.62
N ASN A 5 -16.70 -9.79 -2.55
CA ASN A 5 -15.41 -9.10 -2.51
C ASN A 5 -14.27 -10.13 -2.35
N TYR A 6 -13.95 -10.83 -3.44
CA TYR A 6 -12.97 -11.92 -3.44
C TYR A 6 -11.55 -11.42 -3.09
N ALA A 7 -11.15 -10.22 -3.52
CA ALA A 7 -9.85 -9.66 -3.19
C ALA A 7 -9.75 -9.22 -1.72
N GLY A 8 -10.81 -8.67 -1.14
CA GLY A 8 -10.86 -8.36 0.30
C GLY A 8 -10.73 -9.63 1.15
N ASN A 9 -11.42 -10.71 0.75
CA ASN A 9 -11.26 -12.02 1.39
C ASN A 9 -9.82 -12.54 1.29
N ILE A 10 -9.13 -12.34 0.17
CA ILE A 10 -7.73 -12.74 0.00
C ILE A 10 -6.81 -11.97 0.95
N ILE A 11 -7.01 -10.67 1.15
CA ILE A 11 -6.13 -9.85 2.00
C ILE A 11 -6.32 -10.21 3.48
N VAL A 12 -7.55 -10.47 3.90
CA VAL A 12 -7.84 -10.99 5.24
C VAL A 12 -7.21 -12.37 5.44
N ILE A 13 -7.28 -13.27 4.44
CA ILE A 13 -6.61 -14.57 4.51
C ILE A 13 -5.10 -14.39 4.64
N LEU A 14 -4.49 -13.56 3.79
CA LEU A 14 -3.04 -13.29 3.80
C LEU A 14 -2.55 -12.75 5.15
N ALA A 15 -3.34 -11.89 5.81
CA ALA A 15 -2.99 -11.33 7.11
C ALA A 15 -2.92 -12.38 8.23
N ASN A 16 -3.67 -13.48 8.09
CA ASN A 16 -3.73 -14.55 9.08
C ASN A 16 -2.78 -15.72 8.74
N LEU A 17 -2.08 -15.69 7.61
CA LEU A 17 -1.11 -16.72 7.26
C LEU A 17 0.18 -16.60 8.10
N PRO A 18 0.80 -17.74 8.49
CA PRO A 18 2.17 -17.77 8.98
C PRO A 18 3.16 -17.16 7.98
N ASP A 19 4.23 -16.56 8.48
CA ASP A 19 5.19 -15.80 7.67
C ASP A 19 5.78 -16.60 6.49
N PHE A 20 6.13 -17.88 6.73
CA PHE A 20 6.69 -18.76 5.70
C PHE A 20 5.72 -19.06 4.54
N LEU A 21 4.41 -18.95 4.76
CA LEU A 21 3.39 -19.05 3.71
C LEU A 21 3.04 -17.67 3.14
N ARG A 22 2.96 -16.64 3.99
CA ARG A 22 2.56 -15.29 3.57
C ARG A 22 3.49 -14.72 2.52
N ILE A 23 4.81 -14.85 2.69
CA ILE A 23 5.81 -14.30 1.77
C ILE A 23 5.63 -14.82 0.33
N PRO A 24 5.70 -16.14 0.06
CA PRO A 24 5.58 -16.64 -1.31
C PRO A 24 4.19 -16.40 -1.93
N VAL A 25 3.12 -16.49 -1.13
CA VAL A 25 1.75 -16.27 -1.64
C VAL A 25 1.53 -14.79 -1.98
N LEU A 26 1.97 -13.86 -1.12
CA LEU A 26 1.84 -12.43 -1.38
C LEU A 26 2.68 -12.01 -2.58
N LYS A 27 3.93 -12.49 -2.69
CA LYS A 27 4.79 -12.21 -3.84
C LYS A 27 4.16 -12.69 -5.15
N LYS A 28 3.58 -13.90 -5.17
CA LYS A 28 2.86 -14.41 -6.34
C LYS A 28 1.69 -13.51 -6.72
N ARG A 29 0.86 -13.09 -5.76
CA ARG A 29 -0.27 -12.18 -5.99
C ARG A 29 0.17 -10.83 -6.54
N MET A 30 1.27 -10.27 -6.02
CA MET A 30 1.82 -9.01 -6.52
C MET A 30 2.34 -9.15 -7.96
N ILE A 31 2.97 -10.28 -8.32
CA ILE A 31 3.40 -10.53 -9.69
C ILE A 31 2.20 -10.70 -10.63
N GLU A 32 1.15 -11.41 -10.19
CA GLU A 32 -0.09 -11.58 -10.95
C GLU A 32 -0.76 -10.23 -11.23
N PHE A 33 -0.70 -9.28 -10.29
CA PHE A 33 -1.27 -7.93 -10.45
C PHE A 33 -0.75 -7.19 -11.69
N PHE A 34 0.54 -7.30 -12.02
CA PHE A 34 1.13 -6.57 -13.15
C PHE A 34 0.64 -7.06 -14.52
N SER A 35 0.11 -8.29 -14.60
CA SER A 35 -0.44 -8.86 -15.82
C SER A 35 -1.94 -8.60 -16.00
N MET A 36 -2.58 -7.90 -15.06
CA MET A 36 -4.02 -7.62 -15.08
C MET A 36 -4.36 -6.38 -15.89
N THR A 37 -5.63 -6.24 -16.25
CA THR A 37 -6.17 -5.01 -16.83
C THR A 37 -6.27 -3.89 -15.80
N GLU A 38 -6.31 -2.64 -16.26
CA GLU A 38 -6.43 -1.48 -15.36
C GLU A 38 -7.70 -1.51 -14.49
N VAL A 39 -8.79 -2.08 -15.02
CA VAL A 39 -10.05 -2.25 -14.28
C VAL A 39 -9.86 -3.23 -13.12
N GLU A 40 -9.25 -4.40 -13.38
CA GLU A 40 -8.96 -5.41 -12.37
C GLU A 40 -7.97 -4.89 -11.32
N LYS A 41 -6.93 -4.17 -11.75
CA LYS A 41 -5.98 -3.53 -10.84
C LYS A 41 -6.68 -2.55 -9.90
N LYS A 42 -7.51 -1.65 -10.44
CA LYS A 42 -8.30 -0.70 -9.65
C LYS A 42 -9.23 -1.41 -8.68
N GLU A 43 -9.88 -2.49 -9.09
CA GLU A 43 -10.72 -3.30 -8.22
C GLU A 43 -9.91 -3.92 -7.06
N ILE A 44 -8.74 -4.51 -7.33
CA ILE A 44 -7.88 -5.09 -6.29
C ILE A 44 -7.41 -4.04 -5.29
N ILE A 45 -6.98 -2.87 -5.76
CA ILE A 45 -6.53 -1.77 -4.89
C ILE A 45 -7.69 -1.30 -4.00
N ASN A 46 -8.88 -1.12 -4.56
CA ASN A 46 -10.06 -0.71 -3.79
C ASN A 46 -10.43 -1.74 -2.73
N ASN A 47 -10.48 -3.01 -3.11
CA ASN A 47 -10.75 -4.11 -2.19
C ASN A 47 -9.70 -4.20 -1.07
N ALA A 48 -8.44 -3.87 -1.36
CA ALA A 48 -7.38 -3.79 -0.36
C ALA A 48 -7.55 -2.63 0.62
N LEU A 49 -7.89 -1.44 0.11
CA LEU A 49 -8.16 -0.27 0.92
C LEU A 49 -9.40 -0.45 1.82
N GLU A 50 -10.40 -1.19 1.35
CA GLU A 50 -11.60 -1.53 2.13
C GLU A 50 -11.33 -2.61 3.19
N ALA A 51 -10.56 -3.65 2.85
CA ALA A 51 -10.28 -4.76 3.76
C ALA A 51 -9.25 -4.40 4.84
N GLY A 52 -8.24 -3.60 4.51
CA GLY A 52 -7.12 -3.26 5.41
C GLY A 52 -7.54 -2.84 6.84
N PRO A 53 -8.46 -1.87 7.00
CA PRO A 53 -8.91 -1.39 8.31
C PRO A 53 -9.72 -2.42 9.11
N THR A 54 -10.28 -3.44 8.45
CA THR A 54 -11.08 -4.49 9.11
C THR A 54 -10.22 -5.56 9.77
N ILE A 55 -8.94 -5.61 9.44
CA ILE A 55 -7.98 -6.60 9.94
C ILE A 55 -7.48 -6.17 11.32
N PRO A 56 -7.41 -7.06 12.33
CA PRO A 56 -6.78 -6.74 13.60
C PRO A 56 -5.38 -6.15 13.39
N PHE A 57 -5.09 -5.02 14.02
CA PHE A 57 -3.89 -4.23 13.71
C PHE A 57 -2.59 -5.03 13.78
N LEU A 58 -2.46 -5.97 14.72
CA LEU A 58 -1.28 -6.84 14.81
C LEU A 58 -1.07 -7.70 13.55
N ASN A 59 -2.13 -8.21 12.96
CA ASN A 59 -2.08 -9.04 11.75
C ASN A 59 -1.88 -8.17 10.50
N PHE A 60 -2.54 -7.00 10.46
CA PHE A 60 -2.31 -6.00 9.43
C PHE A 60 -0.84 -5.55 9.43
N ALA A 61 -0.26 -5.28 10.60
CA ALA A 61 1.12 -4.82 10.72
C ALA A 61 2.12 -5.83 10.15
N LYS A 62 1.92 -7.12 10.43
CA LYS A 62 2.73 -8.21 9.86
C LYS A 62 2.56 -8.30 8.35
N LEU A 63 1.31 -8.25 7.84
CA LEU A 63 1.02 -8.27 6.41
C LEU A 63 1.67 -7.09 5.69
N PHE A 64 1.47 -5.88 6.21
CA PHE A 64 1.95 -4.65 5.61
C PHE A 64 3.48 -4.59 5.62
N LYS A 65 4.13 -5.01 6.71
CA LYS A 65 5.59 -5.14 6.74
C LYS A 65 6.10 -6.08 5.65
N THR A 66 5.51 -7.28 5.54
CA THR A 66 5.88 -8.23 4.49
C THR A 66 5.64 -7.67 3.09
N TRP A 67 4.55 -6.93 2.88
CA TRP A 67 4.27 -6.27 1.61
C TRP A 67 5.34 -5.23 1.24
N LEU A 68 5.74 -4.38 2.19
CA LEU A 68 6.82 -3.41 1.99
C LEU A 68 8.15 -4.09 1.69
N GLU A 69 8.50 -5.16 2.42
CA GLU A 69 9.74 -5.91 2.21
C GLU A 69 9.77 -6.61 0.84
N ILE A 70 8.65 -7.14 0.36
CA ILE A 70 8.59 -7.72 -1.00
C ILE A 70 8.77 -6.62 -2.04
N LEU A 71 8.13 -5.46 -1.86
CA LEU A 71 8.22 -4.34 -2.80
C LEU A 71 9.64 -3.84 -3.04
N THR A 72 10.48 -3.83 -2.00
CA THR A 72 11.89 -3.42 -2.16
C THR A 72 12.69 -4.39 -3.01
N THR A 73 12.20 -5.62 -3.22
CA THR A 73 12.83 -6.61 -4.11
C THR A 73 12.31 -6.57 -5.55
N LEU A 74 11.28 -5.77 -5.83
CA LEU A 74 10.71 -5.65 -7.16
C LEU A 74 11.43 -4.57 -7.99
N PRO A 75 11.48 -4.71 -9.33
CA PRO A 75 11.95 -3.65 -10.23
C PRO A 75 11.24 -2.32 -9.97
N GLU A 76 11.92 -1.21 -10.23
CA GLU A 76 11.37 0.13 -9.99
C GLU A 76 10.03 0.35 -10.70
N GLU A 77 9.89 -0.09 -11.95
CA GLU A 77 8.64 0.05 -12.72
C GLU A 77 7.44 -0.60 -12.02
N GLN A 78 7.59 -1.87 -11.61
CA GLN A 78 6.57 -2.62 -10.88
C GLN A 78 6.26 -1.99 -9.51
N ARG A 79 7.29 -1.52 -8.80
CA ARG A 79 7.11 -0.84 -7.52
C ARG A 79 6.35 0.49 -7.70
N ASN A 80 6.67 1.25 -8.74
CA ASN A 80 6.01 2.50 -9.08
C ASN A 80 4.54 2.25 -9.45
N GLU A 81 4.28 1.23 -10.27
CA GLU A 81 2.92 0.86 -10.69
C GLU A 81 2.03 0.52 -9.49
N LEU A 82 2.50 -0.34 -8.59
CA LEU A 82 1.73 -0.77 -7.42
C LEU A 82 1.45 0.40 -6.46
N PHE A 83 2.47 1.19 -6.12
CA PHE A 83 2.28 2.37 -5.26
C PHE A 83 1.40 3.43 -5.93
N SER A 84 1.54 3.65 -7.23
CA SER A 84 0.72 4.62 -7.96
C SER A 84 -0.75 4.22 -7.92
N GLY A 85 -1.08 2.92 -8.04
CA GLY A 85 -2.43 2.42 -7.86
C GLY A 85 -3.05 2.87 -6.53
N TYR A 86 -2.37 2.63 -5.41
CA TYR A 86 -2.83 3.08 -4.10
C TYR A 86 -2.91 4.61 -3.96
N ILE A 87 -1.85 5.33 -4.35
CA ILE A 87 -1.77 6.79 -4.21
C ILE A 87 -2.82 7.50 -5.09
N ASN A 88 -3.10 6.97 -6.28
CA ASN A 88 -4.14 7.50 -7.16
C ASN A 88 -5.53 7.35 -6.54
N GLU A 89 -5.86 6.15 -6.04
CA GLU A 89 -7.15 5.89 -5.39
C GLU A 89 -7.34 6.72 -4.10
N ILE A 90 -6.27 6.90 -3.33
CA ILE A 90 -6.28 7.71 -2.12
C ILE A 90 -6.41 9.20 -2.45
N SER A 91 -5.70 9.70 -3.47
CA SER A 91 -5.78 11.13 -3.83
C SER A 91 -7.14 11.51 -4.43
N GLU A 92 -7.85 10.56 -5.05
CA GLU A 92 -9.25 10.70 -5.47
C GLU A 92 -10.24 10.63 -4.30
N SER A 93 -9.97 9.77 -3.31
CA SER A 93 -10.83 9.54 -2.15
C SER A 93 -10.04 9.51 -0.85
N PRO A 94 -9.56 10.67 -0.34
CA PRO A 94 -8.66 10.71 0.81
C PRO A 94 -9.29 10.15 2.10
N GLN A 95 -10.63 10.15 2.18
CA GLN A 95 -11.37 9.51 3.28
C GLN A 95 -11.05 8.02 3.47
N LYS A 96 -10.56 7.31 2.43
CA LYS A 96 -10.15 5.91 2.52
C LYS A 96 -9.00 5.71 3.52
N LEU A 97 -8.18 6.74 3.77
CA LEU A 97 -7.10 6.70 4.77
C LEU A 97 -7.55 7.06 6.20
N ILE A 98 -8.70 7.71 6.38
CA ILE A 98 -9.18 8.15 7.72
C ILE A 98 -9.43 6.95 8.63
N VAL A 99 -9.86 5.82 8.06
CA VAL A 99 -10.13 4.58 8.80
C VAL A 99 -8.86 3.78 9.13
N PHE A 100 -7.70 4.19 8.60
CA PHE A 100 -6.43 3.55 8.92
C PHE A 100 -5.74 4.22 10.11
N ASN A 101 -5.05 3.40 10.92
CA ASN A 101 -4.09 3.91 11.89
C ASN A 101 -2.81 4.35 11.16
N LEU A 102 -2.77 5.62 10.73
CA LEU A 102 -1.64 6.17 9.96
C LEU A 102 -0.35 6.25 10.77
N ASP A 103 -0.43 6.50 12.07
CA ASP A 103 0.74 6.47 12.96
C ASP A 103 1.30 5.06 13.05
N GLY A 104 0.43 4.06 13.23
CA GLY A 104 0.83 2.65 13.21
C GLY A 104 1.43 2.20 11.87
N ILE A 105 0.90 2.67 10.74
CA ILE A 105 1.48 2.45 9.41
C ILE A 105 2.89 3.03 9.32
N LEU A 106 3.07 4.26 9.80
CA LEU A 106 4.38 4.91 9.83
C LEU A 106 5.35 4.14 10.72
N GLU A 107 4.94 3.72 11.91
CA GLU A 107 5.77 2.91 12.81
C GLU A 107 6.26 1.63 12.14
N ILE A 108 5.39 0.90 11.43
CA ILE A 108 5.78 -0.31 10.68
C ILE A 108 6.85 0.01 9.64
N PHE A 109 6.66 1.08 8.86
CA PHE A 109 7.64 1.56 7.89
C PHE A 109 8.98 1.88 8.56
N LEU A 110 8.96 2.51 9.73
CA LEU A 110 10.18 2.86 10.48
C LEU A 110 10.93 1.63 11.02
N THR A 111 10.27 0.47 11.13
CA THR A 111 10.93 -0.79 11.51
C THR A 111 11.75 -1.44 10.38
N LEU A 112 11.68 -0.91 9.16
CA LEU A 112 12.49 -1.37 8.04
C LEU A 112 13.92 -0.82 8.17
N ASP A 113 14.88 -1.54 7.59
CA ASP A 113 16.27 -1.08 7.46
C ASP A 113 16.37 0.17 6.57
N GLU A 114 17.44 0.94 6.73
CA GLU A 114 17.61 2.23 6.04
C GLU A 114 17.57 2.10 4.51
N GLU A 115 18.19 1.06 3.95
CA GLU A 115 18.19 0.83 2.50
C GLU A 115 16.76 0.64 1.98
N LYS A 116 15.96 -0.21 2.63
CA LYS A 116 14.55 -0.39 2.27
C LYS A 116 13.73 0.89 2.42
N LYS A 117 13.93 1.63 3.51
CA LYS A 117 13.23 2.91 3.73
C LYS A 117 13.55 3.91 2.64
N ASP A 118 14.80 4.01 2.21
CA ASP A 118 15.23 4.90 1.13
C ASP A 118 14.59 4.51 -0.22
N ILE A 119 14.61 3.21 -0.58
CA ILE A 119 13.98 2.72 -1.82
C ILE A 119 12.50 3.09 -1.87
N LEU A 120 11.76 2.84 -0.79
CA LEU A 120 10.33 3.10 -0.70
C LEU A 120 10.03 4.60 -0.68
N SER A 121 10.78 5.38 0.10
CA SER A 121 10.60 6.84 0.20
C SER A 121 10.85 7.53 -1.12
N GLN A 122 11.87 7.12 -1.88
CA GLN A 122 12.16 7.66 -3.20
C GLN A 122 11.02 7.37 -4.18
N THR A 123 10.48 6.14 -4.20
CA THR A 123 9.32 5.80 -5.04
C THR A 123 8.09 6.60 -4.67
N ILE A 124 7.72 6.65 -3.38
CA ILE A 124 6.54 7.40 -2.92
C ILE A 124 6.71 8.90 -3.26
N LYS A 125 7.89 9.47 -2.99
CA LYS A 125 8.19 10.87 -3.29
C LYS A 125 8.06 11.18 -4.78
N LYS A 126 8.59 10.31 -5.65
CA LYS A 126 8.48 10.45 -7.11
C LYS A 126 7.02 10.51 -7.53
N ILE A 127 6.21 9.53 -7.13
CA ILE A 127 4.79 9.44 -7.48
C ILE A 127 4.03 10.69 -7.00
N ILE A 128 4.23 11.11 -5.75
CA ILE A 128 3.55 12.30 -5.20
C ILE A 128 3.96 13.58 -5.93
N ASN A 129 5.20 13.67 -6.43
CA ASN A 129 5.65 14.81 -7.22
C ASN A 129 5.07 14.84 -8.64
N ASP A 130 4.75 13.68 -9.20
CA ASP A 130 4.17 13.54 -10.53
C ASP A 130 2.64 13.73 -10.53
N LEU A 131 1.99 13.79 -9.36
CA LEU A 131 0.58 14.14 -9.23
C LEU A 131 0.32 15.60 -9.63
N ASP A 132 -0.87 15.87 -10.18
CA ASP A 132 -1.33 17.24 -10.38
C ASP A 132 -1.47 18.00 -9.05
N VAL A 133 -1.48 19.32 -9.15
CA VAL A 133 -1.48 20.23 -7.99
C VAL A 133 -2.66 19.99 -7.05
N GLU A 134 -3.83 19.65 -7.58
CA GLU A 134 -5.02 19.45 -6.76
C GLU A 134 -4.95 18.13 -5.99
N ARG A 135 -4.66 17.02 -6.67
CA ARG A 135 -4.49 15.70 -6.05
C ARG A 135 -3.36 15.70 -5.02
N LYS A 136 -2.23 16.33 -5.35
CA LYS A 136 -1.10 16.48 -4.43
C LYS A 136 -1.50 17.23 -3.17
N ARG A 137 -2.21 18.35 -3.29
CA ARG A 137 -2.70 19.13 -2.12
C ARG A 137 -3.62 18.29 -1.23
N LYS A 138 -4.58 17.57 -1.82
CA LYS A 138 -5.50 16.69 -1.07
C LYS A 138 -4.74 15.62 -0.29
N LEU A 139 -3.78 14.97 -0.93
CA LEU A 139 -2.97 13.93 -0.30
C LEU A 139 -2.12 14.49 0.86
N MET A 140 -1.49 15.66 0.67
CA MET A 140 -0.65 16.30 1.69
C MET A 140 -1.42 16.73 2.96
N ILE A 141 -2.75 16.87 2.88
CA ILE A 141 -3.58 17.14 4.07
C ILE A 141 -3.76 15.88 4.92
N VAL A 142 -3.77 14.69 4.30
CA VAL A 142 -4.06 13.42 4.99
C VAL A 142 -2.81 12.72 5.48
N ILE A 143 -1.67 12.91 4.82
CA ILE A 143 -0.39 12.34 5.28
C ILE A 143 0.04 13.01 6.60
N PRO A 144 0.39 12.24 7.66
CA PRO A 144 0.88 12.80 8.91
C PRO A 144 2.19 13.59 8.72
N ASP A 145 2.39 14.66 9.48
CA ASP A 145 3.59 15.52 9.33
C ASP A 145 4.90 14.78 9.59
N ASN A 146 4.88 13.77 10.47
CA ASN A 146 6.06 12.93 10.69
C ASN A 146 6.40 12.10 9.44
N ALA A 147 5.42 11.59 8.71
CA ALA A 147 5.66 10.88 7.46
C ALA A 147 6.23 11.81 6.37
N LYS A 148 5.77 13.07 6.30
CA LYS A 148 6.30 14.08 5.36
C LYS A 148 7.80 14.31 5.54
N LYS A 149 8.31 14.30 6.78
CA LYS A 149 9.75 14.43 7.08
C LYS A 149 10.57 13.32 6.42
N TYR A 150 10.11 12.07 6.48
CA TYR A 150 10.80 10.93 5.86
C TYR A 150 10.75 10.98 4.33
N LEU A 151 9.65 11.49 3.78
CA LEU A 151 9.53 11.76 2.34
C LEU A 151 10.28 13.03 1.90
N LYS A 152 10.84 13.79 2.86
CA LYS A 152 11.53 15.07 2.64
C LYS A 152 10.65 16.06 1.87
N PHE A 153 9.41 16.22 2.34
CA PHE A 153 8.44 17.23 1.91
C PHE A 153 8.29 18.34 2.95
#